data_AF-A0AAN7STE8-F1
#
_entry.id   AF-A0AAN7STE8-F1
#
_cell.length_a   1.000
_cell.length_b   1.000
_cell.length_c   1.000
_cell.angle_alpha   90.00
_cell.angle_beta   90.00
_cell.angle_gamma   90.00
#
_symmetry.space_group_name_H-M   'P 1'
#
loop_
_entity.id
_entity.type
_entity.pdbx_description
1 polymer ?
#
loop_
_entity_poly.entity_id
_entity_poly.type
_entity_poly.pdbx_seq_one_letter_code
_entity_poly.pdbx_strand_id
1 'polypeptide(L)'
;MAERGEKLIISSPVFSLQLGTKTMIVLSSDLAVKDVLDKRSGNYSDRPDMFIGQKVASGDLRLVVMRYGDTWRGIHRMIHNILNMKAAVTYTPYQDLENKIMLKGFLEEPQIFLDHVRRYTFSLSTQLIFGYRCPDMNDANLKELFNFANWGELAASGSAQILDLFPILQKLPKWLAPNVKYAESLFKKESAHYLRMWMRAKEGLRNGDSHVRMPTHLDFTTLYQSATGDCTKRDNFIFGAGRRLCQGIHIAERSLFLAISRLAWGFNFSPSIGEDGKPITYNVDDLVGGITVEPRHYTCRIECRTTDKARIIREEAQMSQDLLNSETGQWKESPKGMAFSTWVPEKTEA
;
A
#
# COMPACT_ATOMS: atom_id res chain seq x y z
N MET A 1 23.27 -5.45 -34.61
CA MET A 1 22.94 -6.54 -33.65
C MET A 1 23.85 -6.32 -32.46
N ALA A 2 23.35 -5.73 -31.38
CA ALA A 2 24.11 -5.53 -30.16
C ALA A 2 23.89 -6.75 -29.26
N GLU A 3 24.98 -7.34 -28.80
CA GLU A 3 25.00 -8.51 -27.92
C GLU A 3 24.27 -8.18 -26.60
N ARG A 4 23.37 -9.09 -26.19
CA ARG A 4 22.72 -9.05 -24.87
C ARG A 4 23.77 -9.33 -23.80
N GLY A 5 24.37 -8.30 -23.21
CA GLY A 5 25.29 -8.50 -22.08
C GLY A 5 26.05 -7.30 -21.56
N GLU A 6 26.25 -6.23 -22.35
CA GLU A 6 26.95 -5.05 -21.85
C GLU A 6 26.04 -4.23 -20.92
N LYS A 7 26.31 -4.27 -19.62
CA LYS A 7 25.74 -3.31 -18.66
C LYS A 7 26.17 -1.91 -19.12
N LEU A 8 25.21 -1.11 -19.57
CA LEU A 8 25.43 0.30 -19.87
C LEU A 8 25.81 1.02 -18.56
N ILE A 9 27.10 1.28 -18.35
CA ILE A 9 27.58 2.01 -17.16
C ILE A 9 27.37 3.50 -17.43
N ILE A 10 26.25 4.06 -16.98
CA ILE A 10 25.98 5.49 -17.05
C ILE A 10 26.69 6.17 -15.87
N SER A 11 27.74 6.93 -16.16
CA SER A 11 28.59 7.59 -15.16
C SER A 11 28.03 8.92 -14.62
N SER A 12 27.04 9.52 -15.29
CA SER A 12 26.45 10.79 -14.87
C SER A 12 25.33 10.58 -13.84
N PRO A 13 25.30 11.33 -12.72
CA PRO A 13 24.24 11.27 -11.70
C PRO A 13 22.89 11.79 -12.20
N VAL A 14 22.88 12.54 -13.31
CA VAL A 14 21.70 13.04 -14.00
C VAL A 14 21.92 12.93 -15.51
N PHE A 15 20.98 12.33 -16.23
CA PHE A 15 21.03 12.22 -17.68
C PHE A 15 19.65 12.30 -18.30
N SER A 16 19.57 12.51 -19.61
CA SER A 16 18.30 12.62 -20.34
C SER A 16 18.15 11.49 -21.36
N LEU A 17 16.93 10.98 -21.49
CA LEU A 17 16.50 10.05 -22.53
C LEU A 17 15.43 10.72 -23.39
N GLN A 18 15.56 10.64 -24.71
CA GLN A 18 14.51 11.11 -25.61
C GLN A 18 13.55 9.95 -25.90
N LEU A 19 12.31 10.07 -25.40
CA LEU A 19 11.26 9.08 -25.57
C LEU A 19 10.17 9.66 -26.47
N GLY A 20 10.19 9.31 -27.75
CA GLY A 20 9.29 9.87 -28.75
C GLY A 20 9.37 11.40 -28.77
N THR A 21 8.26 12.08 -28.44
CA THR A 21 8.19 13.55 -28.40
C THR A 21 8.61 14.17 -27.05
N LYS A 22 8.92 13.36 -26.04
CA LYS A 22 9.20 13.81 -24.67
C LYS A 22 10.65 13.56 -24.28
N THR A 23 11.22 14.48 -23.51
CA THR A 23 12.51 14.29 -22.84
C THR A 23 12.27 13.81 -21.43
N MET A 24 12.77 12.62 -21.09
CA MET A 24 12.78 12.08 -19.74
C MET A 24 14.12 12.40 -19.08
N ILE A 25 14.10 13.00 -17.90
CA ILE A 25 15.30 13.20 -17.09
C ILE A 25 15.37 12.07 -16.06
N VAL A 26 16.49 11.36 -16.04
CA VAL A 26 16.77 10.27 -15.11
C VAL A 26 17.73 10.77 -14.04
N LEU A 27 17.36 10.55 -12.77
CA LEU A 27 18.18 10.82 -11.60
C LEU A 27 18.71 9.48 -11.09
N SER A 28 20.02 9.28 -11.14
CA SER A 28 20.68 8.00 -10.79
C SER A 28 21.50 8.08 -9.49
N SER A 29 21.50 9.22 -8.80
CA SER A 29 22.14 9.40 -7.48
C SER A 29 21.15 9.91 -6.44
N ASP A 30 21.38 9.55 -5.18
CA ASP A 30 20.58 10.01 -4.04
C ASP A 30 20.69 11.53 -3.85
N LEU A 31 21.88 12.11 -4.05
CA LEU A 31 22.11 13.56 -4.00
C LEU A 31 21.27 14.29 -5.04
N ALA A 32 21.22 13.80 -6.28
CA ALA A 32 20.39 14.39 -7.32
C ALA A 32 18.89 14.30 -6.97
N VAL A 33 18.44 13.18 -6.39
CA VAL A 33 17.06 13.02 -5.91
C VAL A 33 16.75 14.03 -4.80
N LYS A 34 17.62 14.17 -3.79
CA LYS A 34 17.46 15.15 -2.70
C LYS A 34 17.39 16.59 -3.22
N ASP A 35 18.28 16.95 -4.14
CA ASP A 35 18.34 18.31 -4.68
C ASP A 35 17.14 18.66 -5.57
N VAL A 36 16.69 17.73 -6.40
CA VAL A 36 15.61 17.97 -7.37
C VAL A 36 14.24 17.70 -6.75
N LEU A 37 14.05 16.54 -6.12
CA LEU A 37 12.73 16.07 -5.67
C LEU A 37 12.39 16.46 -4.23
N ASP A 38 13.34 16.73 -3.34
CA ASP A 38 13.06 17.27 -2.00
C ASP A 38 13.17 18.81 -2.00
N LYS A 39 14.38 19.35 -2.20
CA LYS A 39 14.67 20.80 -2.07
C LYS A 39 13.92 21.64 -3.10
N ARG A 40 13.72 21.11 -4.31
CA ARG A 40 13.00 21.79 -5.41
C ARG A 40 11.66 21.13 -5.73
N SER A 41 11.05 20.46 -4.75
CA SER A 41 9.78 19.73 -4.91
C SER A 41 8.64 20.57 -5.50
N GLY A 42 8.59 21.88 -5.21
CA GLY A 42 7.61 22.79 -5.80
C GLY A 42 7.65 22.86 -7.33
N ASN A 43 8.81 22.64 -7.94
CA ASN A 43 9.00 22.76 -9.38
C ASN A 43 8.86 21.41 -10.11
N TYR A 44 9.25 20.31 -9.46
CA TYR A 44 9.47 19.03 -10.13
C TYR A 44 8.62 17.87 -9.62
N SER A 45 7.71 18.10 -8.65
CA SER A 45 6.87 17.03 -8.08
C SER A 45 5.50 16.85 -8.75
N ASP A 46 5.20 17.55 -9.85
CA ASP A 46 3.97 17.29 -10.62
C ASP A 46 4.04 15.96 -11.36
N ARG A 47 2.90 15.43 -11.80
CA ARG A 47 2.84 14.19 -12.57
C ARG A 47 2.79 14.49 -14.08
N PRO A 48 3.41 13.65 -14.92
CA PRO A 48 3.18 13.71 -16.36
C PRO A 48 1.72 13.37 -16.66
N ASP A 49 1.23 13.87 -17.79
CA ASP A 49 -0.08 13.45 -18.29
C ASP A 49 -0.03 11.97 -18.70
N MET A 50 -0.96 11.18 -18.16
CA MET A 50 -1.08 9.74 -18.39
C MET A 50 -2.46 9.44 -18.97
N PHE A 51 -2.54 9.30 -20.28
CA PHE A 51 -3.79 9.11 -21.00
C PHE A 51 -4.48 7.82 -20.59
N ILE A 52 -3.80 6.66 -20.70
CA ILE A 52 -4.43 5.39 -20.35
C ILE A 52 -4.60 5.24 -18.84
N GLY A 53 -3.51 5.40 -18.08
CA GLY A 53 -3.52 5.11 -16.64
C GLY A 53 -4.38 6.05 -15.81
N GLN A 54 -4.33 7.36 -16.08
CA GLN A 54 -5.03 8.38 -15.30
C GLN A 54 -6.35 8.80 -15.93
N LYS A 55 -6.33 9.21 -17.20
CA LYS A 55 -7.53 9.77 -17.84
C LYS A 55 -8.59 8.71 -18.14
N VAL A 56 -8.22 7.60 -18.78
CA VAL A 56 -9.17 6.56 -19.20
C VAL A 56 -9.46 5.57 -18.07
N ALA A 57 -8.43 4.92 -17.52
CA ALA A 57 -8.62 3.85 -16.54
C ALA A 57 -9.07 4.35 -15.16
N SER A 58 -8.83 5.63 -14.85
CA SER A 58 -9.13 6.19 -13.52
C SER A 58 -10.11 7.35 -13.53
N GLY A 59 -10.57 7.82 -14.70
CA GLY A 59 -11.46 8.97 -14.82
C GLY A 59 -10.92 10.22 -14.13
N ASP A 60 -9.60 10.43 -14.19
CA ASP A 60 -8.87 11.51 -13.52
C ASP A 60 -8.87 11.48 -11.98
N LEU A 61 -9.35 10.41 -11.34
CA LEU A 61 -9.50 10.34 -9.87
C LEU A 61 -8.40 9.57 -9.14
N ARG A 62 -7.41 8.98 -9.83
CA ARG A 62 -6.38 8.18 -9.18
C ARG A 62 -5.25 9.03 -8.61
N LEU A 63 -5.27 9.19 -7.30
CA LEU A 63 -4.39 10.09 -6.55
C LEU A 63 -2.89 9.92 -6.84
N VAL A 64 -2.41 8.68 -6.98
CA VAL A 64 -0.97 8.37 -7.11
C VAL A 64 -0.32 9.00 -8.35
N VAL A 65 -1.08 9.10 -9.45
CA VAL A 65 -0.64 9.66 -10.74
C VAL A 65 -1.35 10.97 -11.09
N MET A 66 -2.21 11.48 -10.20
CA MET A 66 -2.92 12.73 -10.38
C MET A 66 -1.98 13.94 -10.32
N ARG A 67 -2.17 14.84 -11.28
CA ARG A 67 -1.48 16.14 -11.33
C ARG A 67 -1.92 17.08 -10.21
N TYR A 68 -1.11 18.09 -9.91
CA TYR A 68 -1.50 19.11 -8.95
C TYR A 68 -2.74 19.88 -9.44
N GLY A 69 -3.70 20.08 -8.54
CA GLY A 69 -4.96 20.78 -8.80
C GLY A 69 -5.81 20.85 -7.53
N ASP A 70 -6.98 21.49 -7.60
CA ASP A 70 -7.88 21.63 -6.46
C ASP A 70 -8.35 20.27 -5.93
N THR A 71 -8.72 19.36 -6.83
CA THR A 71 -9.11 17.98 -6.49
C THR A 71 -8.02 17.24 -5.73
N TRP A 72 -6.77 17.29 -6.25
CA TRP A 72 -5.62 16.68 -5.59
C TRP A 72 -5.42 17.28 -4.19
N ARG A 73 -5.44 18.61 -4.07
CA ARG A 73 -5.27 19.30 -2.78
C ARG A 73 -6.37 18.93 -1.78
N GLY A 74 -7.60 18.78 -2.24
CA GLY A 74 -8.74 18.34 -1.43
C GLY A 74 -8.54 16.92 -0.90
N ILE A 75 -8.29 15.95 -1.79
CA ILE A 75 -8.06 14.55 -1.42
C ILE A 75 -6.85 14.42 -0.50
N HIS A 76 -5.74 15.09 -0.84
CA HIS A 76 -4.51 15.05 -0.05
C HIS A 76 -4.72 15.60 1.36
N ARG A 77 -5.50 16.67 1.53
CA ARG A 77 -5.85 17.22 2.85
C ARG A 77 -6.65 16.22 3.69
N MET A 78 -7.64 15.55 3.09
CA MET A 78 -8.43 14.53 3.79
C MET A 78 -7.55 13.37 4.26
N ILE A 79 -6.69 12.86 3.39
CA ILE A 79 -5.78 11.75 3.71
C ILE A 79 -4.76 12.17 4.77
N HIS A 80 -4.20 13.37 4.68
CA HIS A 80 -3.25 13.87 5.68
C HIS A 80 -3.89 13.96 7.08
N ASN A 81 -5.16 14.35 7.18
CA ASN A 81 -5.86 14.40 8.46
C ASN A 81 -6.02 13.02 9.11
N ILE A 82 -6.09 11.96 8.29
CA ILE A 82 -6.22 10.56 8.75
C ILE A 82 -4.86 9.92 9.05
N LEU A 83 -3.85 10.16 8.20
CA LEU A 83 -2.61 9.38 8.23
C LEU A 83 -1.42 10.12 8.87
N ASN A 84 -1.63 11.36 9.34
CA ASN A 84 -0.57 12.09 10.03
C ASN A 84 -0.09 11.37 11.30
N MET A 85 1.05 11.80 11.82
CA MET A 85 1.70 11.19 12.98
C MET A 85 0.80 11.07 14.21
N LYS A 86 -0.01 12.08 14.47
CA LYS A 86 -0.86 12.14 15.65
C LYS A 86 -1.93 11.06 15.56
N ALA A 87 -2.59 10.98 14.41
CA ALA A 87 -3.56 9.93 14.13
C ALA A 87 -2.90 8.54 14.14
N ALA A 88 -1.72 8.40 13.55
CA ALA A 88 -1.00 7.12 13.46
C ALA A 88 -0.73 6.46 14.82
N VAL A 89 -0.44 7.25 15.87
CA VAL A 89 -0.23 6.71 17.24
C VAL A 89 -1.50 6.03 17.76
N THR A 90 -2.65 6.62 17.48
CA THR A 90 -3.93 6.13 17.98
C THR A 90 -4.34 4.77 17.39
N TYR A 91 -3.82 4.41 16.20
CA TYR A 91 -4.15 3.16 15.50
C TYR A 91 -3.44 1.92 16.03
N THR A 92 -2.60 2.08 17.07
CA THR A 92 -1.87 0.96 17.70
C THR A 92 -2.76 -0.23 18.04
N PRO A 93 -4.00 -0.08 18.58
CA PRO A 93 -4.87 -1.22 18.87
C PRO A 93 -5.30 -2.00 17.61
N TYR A 94 -5.52 -1.32 16.47
CA TYR A 94 -5.80 -2.01 15.19
C TYR A 94 -4.56 -2.76 14.71
N GLN A 95 -3.39 -2.15 14.80
CA GLN A 95 -2.12 -2.80 14.43
C GLN A 95 -1.83 -4.02 15.32
N ASP A 96 -2.10 -3.92 16.61
CA ASP A 96 -1.88 -4.97 17.60
C ASP A 96 -2.76 -6.19 17.36
N LEU A 97 -4.08 -5.97 17.24
CA LEU A 97 -5.06 -7.01 16.95
C LEU A 97 -4.68 -7.80 15.69
N GLU A 98 -4.47 -7.08 14.58
CA GLU A 98 -4.22 -7.73 13.30
C GLU A 98 -2.88 -8.46 13.29
N ASN A 99 -1.90 -7.94 14.03
CA ASN A 99 -0.61 -8.57 14.17
C ASN A 99 -0.69 -9.86 14.99
N LYS A 100 -1.44 -9.90 16.11
CA LYS A 100 -1.66 -11.12 16.90
C LYS A 100 -2.31 -12.23 16.07
N ILE A 101 -3.30 -11.87 15.23
CA ILE A 101 -3.94 -12.81 14.30
C ILE A 101 -2.94 -13.32 13.26
N MET A 102 -2.08 -12.44 12.71
CA MET A 102 -1.02 -12.86 11.79
C MET A 102 -0.04 -13.85 12.45
N LEU A 103 0.37 -13.61 13.69
CA LEU A 103 1.27 -14.53 14.42
C LEU A 103 0.62 -15.90 14.66
N LYS A 104 -0.68 -15.94 14.99
CA LYS A 104 -1.43 -17.20 15.07
C LYS A 104 -1.45 -17.93 13.72
N GLY A 105 -1.64 -17.21 12.62
CA GLY A 105 -1.54 -17.75 11.26
C GLY A 105 -0.16 -18.36 10.97
N PHE A 106 0.93 -17.69 11.33
CA PHE A 106 2.29 -18.23 11.20
C PHE A 106 2.52 -19.52 12.03
N LEU A 107 1.79 -19.68 13.14
CA LEU A 107 1.89 -20.86 13.99
C LEU A 107 1.09 -22.06 13.44
N GLU A 108 -0.08 -21.80 12.86
CA GLU A 108 -1.02 -22.83 12.43
C GLU A 108 -0.82 -23.24 10.96
N GLU A 109 -0.50 -22.26 10.10
CA GLU A 109 -0.36 -22.43 8.65
C GLU A 109 0.88 -21.68 8.13
N PRO A 110 2.10 -22.06 8.55
CA PRO A 110 3.34 -21.39 8.17
C PRO A 110 3.62 -21.40 6.65
N GLN A 111 3.05 -22.35 5.91
CA GLN A 111 3.23 -22.49 4.47
C GLN A 111 2.64 -21.33 3.65
N ILE A 112 1.62 -20.64 4.18
CA ILE A 112 0.97 -19.48 3.55
C ILE A 112 1.33 -18.16 4.23
N PHE A 113 2.54 -18.06 4.81
CA PHE A 113 2.98 -16.89 5.58
C PHE A 113 2.85 -15.54 4.85
N LEU A 114 3.10 -15.51 3.54
CA LEU A 114 2.91 -14.29 2.73
C LEU A 114 1.45 -13.84 2.71
N ASP A 115 0.53 -14.79 2.69
CA ASP A 115 -0.89 -14.48 2.72
C ASP A 115 -1.26 -13.89 4.08
N HIS A 116 -0.78 -14.46 5.19
CA HIS A 116 -0.98 -13.87 6.53
C HIS A 116 -0.52 -12.41 6.61
N VAL A 117 0.61 -12.07 5.97
CA VAL A 117 1.09 -10.67 5.85
C VAL A 117 0.17 -9.82 4.97
N ARG A 118 -0.32 -10.36 3.86
CA ARG A 118 -1.29 -9.68 2.98
C ARG A 118 -2.61 -9.39 3.69
N ARG A 119 -3.19 -10.34 4.42
CA ARG A 119 -4.42 -10.11 5.22
C ARG A 119 -4.18 -9.14 6.37
N TYR A 120 -3.04 -9.22 7.05
CA TYR A 120 -2.66 -8.25 8.07
C TYR A 120 -2.70 -6.81 7.53
N THR A 121 -1.97 -6.56 6.44
CA THR A 121 -1.87 -5.24 5.83
C THR A 121 -3.19 -4.77 5.21
N PHE A 122 -3.94 -5.68 4.58
CA PHE A 122 -5.23 -5.38 3.97
C PHE A 122 -6.28 -5.04 5.03
N SER A 123 -6.47 -5.89 6.06
CA SER A 123 -7.44 -5.65 7.13
C SER A 123 -7.15 -4.35 7.86
N LEU A 124 -5.88 -4.04 8.12
CA LEU A 124 -5.48 -2.76 8.71
C LEU A 124 -5.87 -1.59 7.79
N SER A 125 -5.59 -1.69 6.49
CA SER A 125 -5.92 -0.64 5.52
C SER A 125 -7.43 -0.43 5.40
N THR A 126 -8.23 -1.49 5.34
CA THR A 126 -9.69 -1.37 5.24
C THR A 126 -10.32 -0.82 6.51
N GLN A 127 -9.76 -1.12 7.69
CA GLN A 127 -10.20 -0.50 8.93
C GLN A 127 -9.97 1.00 8.92
N LEU A 128 -8.79 1.43 8.48
CA LEU A 128 -8.42 2.85 8.49
C LEU A 128 -9.16 3.67 7.43
N ILE A 129 -9.42 3.08 6.26
CA ILE A 129 -10.03 3.78 5.13
C ILE A 129 -11.55 3.64 5.12
N PHE A 130 -12.04 2.44 5.40
CA PHE A 130 -13.45 2.06 5.23
C PHE A 130 -14.14 1.66 6.54
N GLY A 131 -13.42 1.65 7.67
CA GLY A 131 -14.01 1.38 8.97
C GLY A 131 -14.38 -0.08 9.22
N TYR A 132 -13.88 -1.04 8.43
CA TYR A 132 -14.18 -2.47 8.61
C TYR A 132 -12.96 -3.38 8.46
N ARG A 133 -12.99 -4.49 9.21
CA ARG A 133 -12.00 -5.57 9.22
C ARG A 133 -12.23 -6.55 8.07
N CYS A 134 -11.13 -7.09 7.55
CA CYS A 134 -11.15 -8.21 6.63
C CYS A 134 -10.58 -9.46 7.33
N PRO A 135 -11.45 -10.31 7.92
CA PRO A 135 -11.00 -11.48 8.67
C PRO A 135 -10.49 -12.60 7.75
N ASP A 136 -10.98 -12.70 6.51
CA ASP A 136 -10.70 -13.80 5.58
C ASP A 136 -9.82 -13.33 4.41
N MET A 137 -8.86 -14.17 4.01
CA MET A 137 -8.07 -14.01 2.79
C MET A 137 -8.92 -14.13 1.52
N ASN A 138 -10.02 -14.89 1.60
CA ASN A 138 -10.87 -15.17 0.47
C ASN A 138 -11.92 -14.08 0.21
N ASP A 139 -11.94 -13.02 1.02
CA ASP A 139 -12.84 -11.89 0.87
C ASP A 139 -12.76 -11.34 -0.56
N ALA A 140 -13.92 -11.22 -1.20
CA ALA A 140 -14.01 -10.76 -2.58
C ALA A 140 -13.41 -9.36 -2.75
N ASN A 141 -13.50 -8.51 -1.73
CA ASN A 141 -12.91 -7.18 -1.76
C ASN A 141 -11.39 -7.22 -1.65
N LEU A 142 -10.83 -8.15 -0.87
CA LEU A 142 -9.39 -8.37 -0.81
C LEU A 142 -8.86 -8.79 -2.17
N LYS A 143 -9.50 -9.78 -2.79
CA LYS A 143 -9.14 -10.26 -4.14
C LYS A 143 -9.26 -9.16 -5.20
N GLU A 144 -10.31 -8.35 -5.13
CA GLU A 144 -10.52 -7.24 -6.07
C GLU A 144 -9.53 -6.08 -5.87
N LEU A 145 -9.08 -5.82 -4.64
CA LEU A 145 -8.01 -4.86 -4.38
C LEU A 145 -6.66 -5.34 -4.93
N PHE A 146 -6.30 -6.61 -4.76
CA PHE A 146 -5.06 -7.14 -5.33
C PHE A 146 -5.05 -7.18 -6.86
N ASN A 147 -6.23 -7.09 -7.51
CA ASN A 147 -6.32 -6.84 -8.94
C ASN A 147 -5.83 -5.43 -9.36
N PHE A 148 -5.41 -4.54 -8.44
CA PHE A 148 -4.68 -3.31 -8.79
C PHE A 148 -3.39 -3.57 -9.57
N ALA A 149 -2.79 -4.77 -9.45
CA ALA A 149 -1.71 -5.20 -10.32
C ALA A 149 -2.08 -5.02 -11.81
N ASN A 150 -3.34 -5.28 -12.19
CA ASN A 150 -3.84 -5.11 -13.56
C ASN A 150 -3.79 -3.64 -14.01
N TRP A 151 -4.09 -2.69 -13.13
CA TRP A 151 -3.93 -1.27 -13.46
C TRP A 151 -2.45 -0.92 -13.63
N GLY A 152 -1.58 -1.43 -12.76
CA GLY A 152 -0.13 -1.24 -12.86
C GLY A 152 0.43 -1.78 -14.18
N GLU A 153 0.07 -3.00 -14.55
CA GLU A 153 0.44 -3.64 -15.81
C GLU A 153 -0.08 -2.87 -17.02
N LEU A 154 -1.35 -2.44 -16.98
CA LEU A 154 -1.95 -1.63 -18.04
C LEU A 154 -1.21 -0.29 -18.22
N ALA A 155 -0.99 0.43 -17.13
CA ALA A 155 -0.33 1.74 -17.14
C ALA A 155 1.14 1.61 -17.56
N ALA A 156 1.81 0.51 -17.20
CA ALA A 156 3.19 0.22 -17.61
C ALA A 156 3.30 -0.35 -19.03
N SER A 157 2.19 -0.79 -19.65
CA SER A 157 2.21 -1.44 -20.96
C SER A 157 2.81 -0.54 -22.06
N GLY A 158 3.57 -1.11 -22.99
CA GLY A 158 4.14 -0.37 -24.12
C GLY A 158 3.08 0.34 -24.96
N SER A 159 1.89 -0.25 -25.08
CA SER A 159 0.75 0.36 -25.78
C SER A 159 0.25 1.64 -25.10
N ALA A 160 0.24 1.68 -23.76
CA ALA A 160 -0.13 2.87 -23.00
C ALA A 160 0.94 3.95 -23.13
N GLN A 161 2.21 3.57 -23.01
CA GLN A 161 3.34 4.48 -23.17
C GLN A 161 3.37 5.13 -24.55
N ILE A 162 3.11 4.39 -25.63
CA ILE A 162 3.04 4.96 -26.98
C ILE A 162 1.96 6.05 -27.07
N LEU A 163 0.79 5.85 -26.49
CA LEU A 163 -0.28 6.85 -26.47
C LEU A 163 0.10 8.09 -25.62
N ASP A 164 0.90 7.90 -24.57
CA ASP A 164 1.40 8.99 -23.73
C ASP A 164 2.53 9.78 -24.40
N LEU A 165 3.35 9.13 -25.24
CA LEU A 165 4.46 9.74 -25.98
C LEU A 165 4.01 10.39 -27.29
N PHE A 166 2.90 9.95 -27.88
CA PHE A 166 2.38 10.45 -29.15
C PHE A 166 0.89 10.82 -29.04
N PRO A 167 0.55 12.04 -28.58
CA PRO A 167 -0.83 12.47 -28.34
C PRO A 167 -1.77 12.36 -29.55
N ILE A 168 -1.23 12.39 -30.77
CA ILE A 168 -2.04 12.21 -31.99
C ILE A 168 -2.74 10.84 -32.03
N LEU A 169 -2.13 9.82 -31.44
CA LEU A 169 -2.67 8.46 -31.39
C LEU A 169 -3.83 8.32 -30.39
N GLN A 170 -3.97 9.27 -29.46
CA GLN A 170 -5.11 9.29 -28.52
C GLN A 170 -6.45 9.57 -29.21
N LYS A 171 -6.42 10.09 -30.45
CA LYS A 171 -7.61 10.38 -31.28
C LYS A 171 -8.05 9.18 -32.11
N LEU A 172 -7.36 8.04 -32.04
CA LEU A 172 -7.71 6.86 -32.83
C LEU A 172 -9.09 6.31 -32.46
N PRO A 173 -9.88 5.83 -33.44
CA PRO A 173 -11.15 5.16 -33.18
C PRO A 173 -10.97 3.96 -32.23
N LYS A 174 -11.95 3.74 -31.35
CA LYS A 174 -11.88 2.70 -30.29
C LYS A 174 -11.61 1.27 -30.78
N TRP A 175 -11.98 0.95 -32.03
CA TRP A 175 -11.73 -0.38 -32.61
C TRP A 175 -10.25 -0.61 -32.97
N LEU A 176 -9.47 0.46 -33.21
CA LEU A 176 -8.02 0.43 -33.41
C LEU A 176 -7.22 0.47 -32.09
N ALA A 177 -7.88 0.77 -30.97
CA ALA A 177 -7.25 0.97 -29.67
C ALA A 177 -7.86 0.03 -28.60
N PRO A 178 -7.60 -1.29 -28.67
CA PRO A 178 -8.17 -2.28 -27.74
C PRO A 178 -7.77 -2.02 -26.28
N ASN A 179 -6.59 -1.43 -26.05
CA ASN A 179 -6.13 -1.00 -24.74
C ASN A 179 -7.01 0.09 -24.10
N VAL A 180 -7.54 1.03 -24.89
CA VAL A 180 -8.50 2.05 -24.42
C VAL A 180 -9.80 1.38 -23.96
N LYS A 181 -10.32 0.42 -24.74
CA LYS A 181 -11.52 -0.34 -24.38
C LYS A 181 -11.33 -1.14 -23.08
N TYR A 182 -10.17 -1.76 -22.91
CA TYR A 182 -9.82 -2.47 -21.67
C TYR A 182 -9.73 -1.50 -20.49
N ALA A 183 -9.06 -0.35 -20.66
CA ALA A 183 -8.96 0.69 -19.64
C ALA A 183 -10.34 1.20 -19.18
N GLU A 184 -11.28 1.45 -20.12
CA GLU A 184 -12.66 1.83 -19.78
C GLU A 184 -13.38 0.73 -18.98
N SER A 185 -13.13 -0.54 -19.31
CA SER A 185 -13.70 -1.66 -18.55
C SER A 185 -13.14 -1.75 -17.13
N LEU A 186 -11.86 -1.43 -16.97
CA LEU A 186 -11.20 -1.40 -15.66
C LEU A 186 -11.75 -0.27 -14.81
N PHE A 187 -11.90 0.93 -15.37
CA PHE A 187 -12.52 2.07 -14.68
C PHE A 187 -13.90 1.72 -14.13
N LYS A 188 -14.76 1.08 -14.93
CA LYS A 188 -16.11 0.66 -14.50
C LYS A 188 -16.06 -0.33 -13.35
N LYS A 189 -15.15 -1.31 -13.39
CA LYS A 189 -15.00 -2.32 -12.33
C LYS A 189 -14.49 -1.69 -11.03
N GLU A 190 -13.38 -0.95 -11.11
CA GLU A 190 -12.74 -0.34 -9.93
C GLU A 190 -13.61 0.75 -9.29
N SER A 191 -14.24 1.63 -10.08
CA SER A 191 -15.15 2.65 -9.53
C SER A 191 -16.36 2.02 -8.83
N ALA A 192 -16.93 0.95 -9.41
CA ALA A 192 -17.99 0.19 -8.76
C ALA A 192 -17.49 -0.49 -7.47
N HIS A 193 -16.26 -1.02 -7.46
CA HIS A 193 -15.66 -1.62 -6.28
C HIS A 193 -15.49 -0.61 -5.14
N TYR A 194 -14.81 0.51 -5.40
CA TYR A 194 -14.64 1.57 -4.42
C TYR A 194 -15.97 2.14 -3.93
N LEU A 195 -16.95 2.29 -4.82
CA LEU A 195 -18.30 2.70 -4.43
C LEU A 195 -18.96 1.66 -3.52
N ARG A 196 -18.83 0.36 -3.80
CA ARG A 196 -19.33 -0.71 -2.90
C ARG A 196 -18.68 -0.64 -1.53
N MET A 197 -17.34 -0.50 -1.47
CA MET A 197 -16.61 -0.36 -0.20
C MET A 197 -17.07 0.89 0.58
N TRP A 198 -17.24 2.02 -0.12
CA TRP A 198 -17.75 3.26 0.47
C TRP A 198 -19.19 3.11 0.98
N MET A 199 -20.08 2.49 0.20
CA MET A 199 -21.48 2.30 0.61
C MET A 199 -21.58 1.34 1.78
N ARG A 200 -20.74 0.31 1.84
CA ARG A 200 -20.61 -0.56 3.01
C ARG A 200 -20.14 0.21 4.25
N ALA A 201 -19.12 1.04 4.10
CA ALA A 201 -18.68 1.93 5.18
C ALA A 201 -19.82 2.85 5.64
N LYS A 202 -20.54 3.46 4.71
CA LYS A 202 -21.68 4.34 5.00
C LYS A 202 -22.83 3.63 5.73
N GLU A 203 -23.13 2.40 5.35
CA GLU A 203 -24.16 1.59 6.00
C GLU A 203 -23.72 1.11 7.39
N GLY A 204 -22.46 0.70 7.51
CA GLY A 204 -21.86 0.42 8.81
C GLY A 204 -21.90 1.64 9.74
N LEU A 205 -21.74 2.87 9.23
CA LEU A 205 -21.88 4.08 10.04
C LEU A 205 -23.32 4.17 10.56
N ARG A 206 -24.33 4.03 9.68
CA ARG A 206 -25.75 4.09 10.05
C ARG A 206 -26.14 3.07 11.12
N ASN A 207 -25.59 1.86 11.03
CA ASN A 207 -25.92 0.75 11.93
C ASN A 207 -25.10 0.75 13.22
N GLY A 208 -24.13 1.67 13.36
CA GLY A 208 -23.22 1.74 14.51
C GLY A 208 -22.03 0.75 14.44
N ASP A 209 -21.94 -0.04 13.37
CA ASP A 209 -20.94 -1.08 13.13
C ASP A 209 -19.63 -0.59 12.48
N SER A 210 -19.56 0.69 12.10
CA SER A 210 -18.34 1.28 11.54
C SER A 210 -18.03 2.64 12.14
N HIS A 211 -16.75 2.99 12.15
CA HIS A 211 -16.22 4.01 13.03
C HIS A 211 -15.27 4.94 12.28
N VAL A 212 -15.79 6.06 11.76
CA VAL A 212 -14.95 7.10 11.13
C VAL A 212 -15.49 8.49 11.49
N ARG A 213 -14.80 9.21 12.39
CA ARG A 213 -14.97 10.66 12.61
C ARG A 213 -13.66 11.28 13.08
N MET A 214 -13.25 12.40 12.49
CA MET A 214 -11.94 13.05 12.70
C MET A 214 -11.92 13.95 13.96
N PRO A 215 -10.89 13.88 14.83
CA PRO A 215 -10.35 15.09 15.47
C PRO A 215 -8.83 15.05 15.81
N THR A 216 -8.35 16.11 16.47
CA THR A 216 -6.99 16.67 16.54
C THR A 216 -6.18 16.39 17.84
N HIS A 217 -4.83 16.40 17.73
CA HIS A 217 -3.74 16.53 18.76
C HIS A 217 -2.92 15.26 19.20
N LEU A 218 -1.77 15.46 19.90
CA LEU A 218 -0.31 15.17 19.61
C LEU A 218 0.38 13.78 19.92
N ASP A 219 1.47 13.51 19.15
CA ASP A 219 2.87 12.93 19.35
C ASP A 219 3.20 11.68 20.26
N PHE A 220 4.25 10.82 20.09
CA PHE A 220 5.66 10.85 19.56
C PHE A 220 6.19 9.50 18.91
N THR A 221 7.51 9.43 18.59
CA THR A 221 8.34 8.78 17.51
C THR A 221 8.93 7.34 17.74
N THR A 222 9.40 6.53 16.75
CA THR A 222 10.63 6.61 15.87
C THR A 222 10.60 5.71 14.59
N LEU A 223 11.62 5.83 13.71
CA LEU A 223 11.69 5.81 12.20
C LEU A 223 11.27 7.14 11.51
N TYR A 224 10.46 7.93 12.23
CA TYR A 224 10.17 9.37 12.12
C TYR A 224 11.06 10.28 11.24
N GLN A 225 12.39 10.13 11.24
CA GLN A 225 13.32 11.05 10.57
C GLN A 225 13.20 11.04 9.03
N SER A 226 12.74 9.94 8.42
CA SER A 226 12.56 9.88 6.96
C SER A 226 11.37 10.70 6.48
N ALA A 227 10.37 10.94 7.33
CA ALA A 227 9.13 11.63 6.97
C ALA A 227 9.15 13.14 7.26
N THR A 228 9.75 13.53 8.39
CA THR A 228 9.74 14.91 8.91
C THR A 228 11.13 15.43 9.27
N GLY A 229 12.17 14.62 9.11
CA GLY A 229 13.56 15.00 9.38
C GLY A 229 14.26 15.63 8.17
N ASP A 230 15.55 15.92 8.36
CA ASP A 230 16.42 16.46 7.31
C ASP A 230 16.52 15.49 6.14
N CYS A 231 15.97 15.89 4.98
CA CYS A 231 15.97 15.08 3.75
C CYS A 231 17.37 14.64 3.30
N THR A 232 18.43 15.37 3.68
CA THR A 232 19.81 15.00 3.35
C THR A 232 20.27 13.72 4.05
N LYS A 233 19.67 13.42 5.21
CA LYS A 233 19.95 12.24 6.03
C LYS A 233 19.10 11.02 5.65
N ARG A 234 18.20 11.17 4.68
CA ARG A 234 17.39 10.05 4.18
C ARG A 234 18.29 9.08 3.39
N ASP A 235 18.22 7.82 3.76
CA ASP A 235 19.02 6.71 3.23
C ASP A 235 18.30 5.93 2.12
N ASN A 236 16.96 6.01 2.06
CA ASN A 236 16.14 5.35 1.02
C ASN A 236 14.93 6.20 0.62
N PHE A 237 14.40 5.99 -0.60
CA PHE A 237 13.27 6.74 -1.15
C PHE A 237 12.03 5.88 -1.38
N ILE A 238 11.88 4.77 -0.64
CA ILE A 238 10.79 3.80 -0.88
C ILE A 238 9.40 4.43 -0.67
N PHE A 239 9.31 5.43 0.21
CA PHE A 239 8.10 6.20 0.48
C PHE A 239 7.97 7.49 -0.35
N GLY A 240 8.84 7.68 -1.35
CA GLY A 240 8.88 8.88 -2.17
C GLY A 240 9.69 10.02 -1.56
N ALA A 241 9.56 11.21 -2.14
CA ALA A 241 10.32 12.40 -1.79
C ALA A 241 9.47 13.68 -1.90
N GLY A 242 9.88 14.72 -1.19
CA GLY A 242 9.31 16.05 -1.24
C GLY A 242 7.82 16.12 -0.98
N ARG A 243 7.12 16.92 -1.80
CA ARG A 243 5.66 17.16 -1.70
C ARG A 243 4.79 15.95 -2.07
N ARG A 244 5.40 14.85 -2.51
CA ARG A 244 4.72 13.60 -2.87
C ARG A 244 5.14 12.43 -1.97
N LEU A 245 5.76 12.75 -0.83
CA LEU A 245 6.06 11.78 0.21
C LEU A 245 4.78 11.07 0.69
N CYS A 246 4.90 9.76 0.91
CA CYS A 246 3.82 8.90 1.37
C CYS A 246 3.21 9.42 2.67
N GLN A 247 1.90 9.67 2.65
CA GLN A 247 1.15 10.13 3.83
C GLN A 247 1.01 9.02 4.89
N GLY A 248 1.06 7.74 4.47
CA GLY A 248 0.91 6.58 5.35
C GLY A 248 2.19 6.06 6.00
N ILE A 249 3.34 6.72 5.79
CA ILE A 249 4.66 6.26 6.28
C ILE A 249 4.64 5.96 7.79
N HIS A 250 3.98 6.79 8.58
CA HIS A 250 3.94 6.66 10.03
C HIS A 250 3.18 5.43 10.55
N ILE A 251 2.18 4.98 9.79
CA ILE A 251 1.44 3.75 10.10
C ILE A 251 2.27 2.57 9.64
N ALA A 252 2.82 2.64 8.42
CA ALA A 252 3.64 1.58 7.85
C ALA A 252 4.86 1.25 8.74
N GLU A 253 5.60 2.26 9.22
CA GLU A 253 6.76 2.08 10.09
C GLU A 253 6.40 1.38 11.41
N ARG A 254 5.33 1.82 12.07
CA ARG A 254 4.84 1.20 13.31
C ARG A 254 4.40 -0.25 13.08
N SER A 255 3.68 -0.50 12.00
CA SER A 255 3.25 -1.84 11.60
C SER A 255 4.42 -2.76 11.30
N LEU A 256 5.42 -2.28 10.55
CA LEU A 256 6.63 -3.03 10.23
C LEU A 256 7.42 -3.34 11.49
N PHE A 257 7.62 -2.35 12.37
CA PHE A 257 8.33 -2.56 13.63
C PHE A 257 7.64 -3.62 14.50
N LEU A 258 6.32 -3.53 14.68
CA LEU A 258 5.54 -4.51 15.45
C LEU A 258 5.63 -5.91 14.82
N ALA A 259 5.45 -6.01 13.50
CA ALA A 259 5.53 -7.27 12.77
C ALA A 259 6.91 -7.92 12.88
N ILE A 260 7.97 -7.20 12.52
CA ILE A 260 9.34 -7.72 12.52
C ILE A 260 9.77 -8.12 13.94
N SER A 261 9.53 -7.26 14.93
CA SER A 261 9.94 -7.53 16.32
C SER A 261 9.27 -8.78 16.88
N ARG A 262 7.96 -8.97 16.62
CA ARG A 262 7.22 -10.13 17.11
C ARG A 262 7.49 -11.40 16.32
N LEU A 263 7.71 -11.30 15.02
CA LEU A 263 8.16 -12.42 14.19
C LEU A 263 9.54 -12.90 14.64
N ALA A 264 10.48 -11.98 14.84
CA ALA A 264 11.82 -12.30 15.34
C ALA A 264 11.78 -12.90 16.74
N TRP A 265 10.89 -12.40 17.61
CA TRP A 265 10.67 -12.98 18.94
C TRP A 265 10.02 -14.37 18.89
N GLY A 266 9.01 -14.58 18.04
CA GLY A 266 8.20 -15.79 18.05
C GLY A 266 8.78 -16.97 17.26
N PHE A 267 9.53 -16.70 16.20
CA PHE A 267 9.85 -17.69 15.17
C PHE A 267 11.33 -17.75 14.80
N ASN A 268 11.76 -18.93 14.35
CA ASN A 268 12.98 -19.17 13.60
C ASN A 268 12.62 -19.26 12.11
N PHE A 269 13.43 -18.62 11.28
CA PHE A 269 13.31 -18.66 9.82
C PHE A 269 14.51 -19.41 9.27
N SER A 270 14.26 -20.41 8.44
CA SER A 270 15.30 -21.21 7.79
C SER A 270 14.91 -21.51 6.34
N PRO A 271 15.88 -21.77 5.46
CA PRO A 271 15.55 -22.15 4.09
C PRO A 271 14.69 -23.42 4.04
N SER A 272 13.75 -23.46 3.11
CA SER A 272 13.08 -24.72 2.79
C SER A 272 14.07 -25.72 2.21
N ILE A 273 13.73 -27.01 2.26
CA ILE A 273 14.49 -28.07 1.61
C ILE A 273 13.96 -28.23 0.19
N GLY A 274 14.86 -28.15 -0.80
CA GLY A 274 14.55 -28.36 -2.22
C GLY A 274 14.34 -29.83 -2.56
N GLU A 275 13.94 -30.10 -3.80
CA GLU A 275 13.72 -31.47 -4.32
C GLU A 275 15.01 -32.32 -4.27
N ASP A 276 16.17 -31.68 -4.29
CA ASP A 276 17.49 -32.30 -4.18
C ASP A 276 17.90 -32.65 -2.73
N GLY A 277 17.02 -32.40 -1.76
CA GLY A 277 17.27 -32.64 -0.34
C GLY A 277 18.18 -31.60 0.32
N LYS A 278 18.53 -30.50 -0.36
CA LYS A 278 19.40 -29.44 0.17
C LYS A 278 18.63 -28.16 0.52
N PRO A 279 19.15 -27.32 1.42
CA PRO A 279 18.57 -26.00 1.68
C PRO A 279 18.55 -25.13 0.41
N ILE A 280 17.39 -24.53 0.11
CA ILE A 280 17.24 -23.59 -1.01
C ILE A 280 18.14 -22.37 -0.77
N THR A 281 18.86 -21.95 -1.82
CA THR A 281 19.58 -20.68 -1.82
C THR A 281 18.72 -19.62 -2.51
N TYR A 282 18.41 -18.54 -1.78
CA TYR A 282 17.60 -17.44 -2.33
C TYR A 282 18.47 -16.44 -3.09
N ASN A 283 18.01 -16.03 -4.27
CA ASN A 283 18.58 -14.89 -4.97
C ASN A 283 17.87 -13.60 -4.54
N VAL A 284 18.58 -12.69 -3.88
CA VAL A 284 18.03 -11.39 -3.43
C VAL A 284 17.62 -10.49 -4.59
N ASP A 285 18.16 -10.72 -5.79
CA ASP A 285 17.85 -9.99 -7.01
C ASP A 285 16.72 -10.63 -7.83
N ASP A 286 16.15 -11.77 -7.39
CA ASP A 286 14.97 -12.36 -8.04
C ASP A 286 13.70 -11.62 -7.64
N LEU A 287 13.55 -10.44 -8.25
CA LEU A 287 12.48 -9.50 -8.00
C LEU A 287 11.47 -9.50 -9.15
N VAL A 288 10.21 -9.29 -8.81
CA VAL A 288 9.11 -9.06 -9.76
C VAL A 288 8.82 -7.57 -9.80
N GLY A 289 8.73 -7.04 -11.02
CA GLY A 289 8.43 -5.64 -11.28
C GLY A 289 6.92 -5.34 -11.18
N GLY A 290 6.59 -4.05 -11.08
CA GLY A 290 5.23 -3.56 -10.92
C GLY A 290 5.23 -2.10 -10.47
N ILE A 291 4.13 -1.63 -9.87
CA ILE A 291 4.10 -0.33 -9.19
C ILE A 291 5.07 -0.32 -8.00
N THR A 292 5.19 -1.47 -7.34
CA THR A 292 6.18 -1.77 -6.30
C THR A 292 7.01 -2.96 -6.76
N VAL A 293 8.27 -3.00 -6.33
CA VAL A 293 9.15 -4.14 -6.56
C VAL A 293 9.03 -5.08 -5.36
N GLU A 294 8.80 -6.36 -5.61
CA GLU A 294 8.71 -7.38 -4.57
C GLU A 294 9.55 -8.62 -4.93
N PRO A 295 9.99 -9.43 -3.97
CA PRO A 295 10.59 -10.72 -4.26
C PRO A 295 9.63 -11.62 -5.05
N ARG A 296 10.16 -12.41 -5.98
CA ARG A 296 9.39 -13.52 -6.56
C ARG A 296 8.94 -14.46 -5.45
N HIS A 297 7.80 -15.11 -5.66
CA HIS A 297 7.27 -16.10 -4.72
C HIS A 297 8.35 -17.10 -4.32
N TYR A 298 8.51 -17.29 -3.00
CA TYR A 298 9.48 -18.18 -2.39
C TYR A 298 8.85 -18.91 -1.21
N THR A 299 9.37 -20.09 -0.91
CA THR A 299 8.99 -20.87 0.27
C THR A 299 9.95 -20.59 1.42
N CYS A 300 9.53 -20.75 2.67
CA CYS A 300 10.40 -20.62 3.85
C CYS A 300 9.96 -21.61 4.93
N ARG A 301 10.92 -22.21 5.66
CA ARG A 301 10.60 -23.02 6.85
C ARG A 301 10.55 -22.09 8.06
N ILE A 302 9.37 -22.01 8.65
CA ILE A 302 9.04 -21.14 9.79
C ILE A 302 8.64 -22.03 10.96
N GLU A 303 9.36 -21.90 12.06
CA GLU A 303 9.12 -22.71 13.26
C GLU A 303 9.03 -21.83 14.50
N CYS A 304 8.04 -22.09 15.36
CA CYS A 304 7.98 -21.39 16.62
C CYS A 304 9.20 -21.76 17.48
N ARG A 305 9.82 -20.75 18.10
CA ARG A 305 11.07 -20.94 18.86
C ARG A 305 10.91 -21.85 20.07
N THR A 306 9.78 -21.76 20.77
CA THR A 306 9.50 -22.58 21.96
C THR A 306 8.01 -22.84 22.10
N THR A 307 7.66 -23.92 22.81
CA THR A 307 6.26 -24.23 23.19
C THR A 307 5.62 -23.12 24.01
N ASP A 308 6.39 -22.46 24.90
CA ASP A 308 5.90 -21.34 25.70
C ASP A 308 5.52 -20.13 24.85
N LYS A 309 6.34 -19.80 23.83
CA LYS A 309 6.01 -18.70 22.90
C LYS A 309 4.78 -19.03 22.08
N ALA A 310 4.66 -20.28 21.62
CA ALA A 310 3.46 -20.75 20.92
C ALA A 310 2.21 -20.63 21.80
N ARG A 311 2.31 -20.96 23.10
CA ARG A 311 1.23 -20.78 24.08
C ARG A 311 0.83 -19.32 24.21
N ILE A 312 1.78 -18.41 24.43
CA ILE A 312 1.53 -16.97 24.54
C ILE A 312 0.86 -16.42 23.28
N ILE A 313 1.33 -16.80 22.09
CA ILE A 313 0.73 -16.36 20.81
C ILE A 313 -0.74 -16.79 20.71
N ARG A 314 -1.07 -18.03 21.08
CA ARG A 314 -2.45 -18.53 21.06
C ARG A 314 -3.34 -17.81 22.07
N GLU A 315 -2.86 -17.63 23.30
CA GLU A 315 -3.60 -16.94 24.37
C GLU A 315 -3.89 -15.48 23.99
N GLU A 316 -2.89 -14.74 23.53
CA GLU A 316 -3.04 -13.35 23.12
C GLU A 316 -3.98 -13.19 21.91
N ALA A 317 -3.89 -14.11 20.94
CA ALA A 317 -4.82 -14.12 19.81
C ALA A 317 -6.25 -14.46 20.25
N GLN A 318 -6.43 -15.35 21.22
CA GLN A 318 -7.74 -15.68 21.78
C GLN A 318 -8.34 -14.51 22.55
N MET A 319 -7.59 -13.85 23.42
CA MET A 319 -8.02 -12.64 24.12
C MET A 319 -8.43 -11.54 23.14
N SER A 320 -7.76 -11.47 22.00
CA SER A 320 -8.08 -10.51 20.95
C SER A 320 -9.40 -10.82 20.24
N GLN A 321 -9.87 -12.08 20.24
CA GLN A 321 -11.19 -12.42 19.75
C GLN A 321 -12.32 -11.89 20.63
N ASP A 322 -12.08 -11.67 21.92
CA ASP A 322 -13.10 -11.13 22.83
C ASP A 322 -13.49 -9.68 22.48
N LEU A 323 -12.61 -8.98 21.75
CA LEU A 323 -12.83 -7.63 21.22
C LEU A 323 -13.73 -7.64 19.97
N LEU A 324 -14.02 -8.82 19.41
CA LEU A 324 -14.64 -8.99 18.11
C LEU A 324 -16.02 -9.62 18.20
N ASN A 325 -16.94 -9.14 17.36
CA ASN A 325 -18.21 -9.81 17.13
C ASN A 325 -17.94 -11.19 16.50
N SER A 326 -18.48 -12.25 17.10
CA SER A 326 -18.21 -13.64 16.70
C SER A 326 -18.78 -14.02 15.34
N GLU A 327 -19.83 -13.33 14.89
CA GLU A 327 -20.48 -13.59 13.60
C GLU A 327 -19.79 -12.82 12.46
N THR A 328 -19.49 -11.54 12.69
CA THR A 328 -19.01 -10.63 11.63
C THR A 328 -17.50 -10.47 11.61
N GLY A 329 -16.81 -10.86 12.69
CA GLY A 329 -15.38 -10.61 12.89
C GLY A 329 -15.03 -9.12 13.00
N GLN A 330 -16.01 -8.23 13.16
CA GLN A 330 -15.79 -6.79 13.33
C GLN A 330 -15.53 -6.44 14.80
N TRP A 331 -14.99 -5.24 15.07
CA TRP A 331 -14.87 -4.74 16.45
C TRP A 331 -16.26 -4.65 17.09
N LYS A 332 -16.39 -5.11 18.34
CA LYS A 332 -17.61 -4.87 19.13
C LYS A 332 -17.76 -3.38 19.45
N GLU A 333 -16.64 -2.75 19.80
CA GLU A 333 -16.53 -1.31 20.06
C GLU A 333 -15.18 -0.81 19.54
N SER A 334 -15.13 0.44 19.08
CA SER A 334 -13.86 1.09 18.75
C SER A 334 -12.95 1.22 19.98
N PRO A 335 -11.66 0.92 19.86
CA PRO A 335 -10.69 1.19 20.91
C PRO A 335 -10.73 2.66 21.36
N LYS A 336 -10.69 2.89 22.68
CA LYS A 336 -10.69 4.25 23.25
C LYS A 336 -9.44 5.01 22.82
N GLY A 337 -9.59 6.31 22.57
CA GLY A 337 -8.48 7.18 22.18
C GLY A 337 -8.05 7.05 20.72
N MET A 338 -8.78 6.29 19.91
CA MET A 338 -8.63 6.28 18.45
C MET A 338 -8.85 7.68 17.85
N ALA A 339 -8.10 8.01 16.80
CA ALA A 339 -8.34 9.20 15.99
C ALA A 339 -9.71 9.18 15.31
N PHE A 340 -10.35 8.01 15.27
CA PHE A 340 -11.74 7.82 14.94
C PHE A 340 -12.55 7.45 16.18
N SER A 341 -13.67 8.12 16.42
CA SER A 341 -14.65 7.68 17.41
C SER A 341 -15.77 6.89 16.74
N THR A 342 -16.46 6.04 17.51
CA THR A 342 -17.74 5.47 17.10
C THR A 342 -18.69 6.61 16.70
N TRP A 343 -19.22 6.55 15.48
CA TRP A 343 -20.26 7.48 15.07
C TRP A 343 -21.58 7.03 15.71
N VAL A 344 -22.21 7.94 16.44
CA VAL A 344 -23.57 7.75 16.94
C VAL A 344 -24.45 8.67 16.10
N PRO A 345 -25.46 8.17 15.38
CA PRO A 345 -26.40 9.04 14.69
C PRO A 345 -26.99 10.02 15.70
N GLU A 346 -26.98 11.31 15.37
CA GLU A 346 -27.86 12.25 16.08
C GLU A 346 -29.28 11.69 15.93
N LYS A 347 -29.99 11.51 17.05
CA LYS A 347 -31.41 11.18 17.00
C LYS A 347 -32.07 12.31 16.24
N THR A 348 -32.38 12.09 14.97
CA THR A 348 -33.37 12.91 14.28
C THR A 348 -34.66 12.72 15.05
N GLU A 349 -35.07 13.75 15.79
CA GLU A 349 -36.44 13.85 16.29
C GLU A 349 -37.36 13.65 15.06
N ALA A 350 -38.22 12.64 15.18
CA ALA A 350 -39.09 12.17 14.11
C ALA A 350 -40.16 13.21 13.74
#